data_AF-A0A3B8RHH2-F1
#
_entry.id   AF-A0A3B8RHH2-F1
#
_cell.length_a   1.000
_cell.length_b   1.000
_cell.length_c   1.000
_cell.angle_alpha   90.00
_cell.angle_beta   90.00
_cell.angle_gamma   90.00
#
_symmetry.space_group_name_H-M   'P 1'
#
loop_
_entity.id
_entity.type
_entity.pdbx_description
1 polymer ?
#
loop_
_entity_poly.entity_id
_entity_poly.type
_entity_poly.pdbx_seq_one_letter_code
_entity_poly.pdbx_strand_id
1 'polypeptide(L)'
;MALLALNQDNKEVFADEIINKNNKFHCRHCNEKLSFVNAKLRIKHFRHKVQSNCDPEPETEEHMFHKKLVYKTLLDLNIGKTFLESSFDKIFRPDVYLKREQKRDIVFEIQATNNKIDLFEKKIKYYSHKGYIIVYLFVPGNFYYQPRKNIYSLKEIEKRIMVFKFYDESVIGAYINQDKILLPDFENKYAKGGDGYCSNRFIMLNNFSRCIPLRQYLNEINTFVSKERYLPVCNHEDFRFELVSQKIIRYKKMCNLCGRFIKWLPNDEAQKLGLLLKSG
;
A
#
# COMPACT_ATOMS: atom_id res chain seq x y z
N MET A 1 3.09 -8.92 -12.92
CA MET A 1 2.87 -10.38 -12.71
C MET A 1 1.76 -10.53 -11.68
N ALA A 2 0.96 -11.59 -11.67
CA ALA A 2 -0.13 -11.75 -10.68
C ALA A 2 -0.01 -13.09 -9.93
N LEU A 3 -0.21 -13.07 -8.60
CA LEU A 3 -0.22 -14.30 -7.79
C LEU A 3 -1.59 -14.97 -7.71
N LEU A 4 -2.65 -14.18 -7.88
CA LEU A 4 -4.04 -14.62 -7.84
C LEU A 4 -4.68 -14.51 -9.21
N ALA A 5 -5.59 -15.43 -9.50
CA ALA A 5 -6.51 -15.38 -10.61
C ALA A 5 -7.87 -15.93 -10.19
N LEU A 6 -8.91 -15.65 -10.99
CA LEU A 6 -10.18 -16.36 -10.91
C LEU A 6 -10.09 -17.63 -11.76
N ASN A 7 -10.52 -18.76 -11.22
CA ASN A 7 -10.69 -20.01 -11.97
C ASN A 7 -12.03 -20.00 -12.76
N GLN A 8 -12.38 -21.13 -13.39
CA GLN A 8 -13.65 -21.28 -14.12
C GLN A 8 -14.91 -21.15 -13.26
N ASP A 9 -14.79 -21.38 -11.95
CA ASP A 9 -15.90 -21.27 -10.98
C ASP A 9 -15.96 -19.87 -10.32
N ASN A 10 -15.21 -18.89 -10.85
CA ASN A 10 -15.03 -17.57 -10.26
C ASN A 10 -14.46 -17.60 -8.82
N LYS A 11 -13.70 -18.64 -8.47
CA LYS A 11 -12.97 -18.73 -7.19
C LYS A 11 -11.56 -18.19 -7.37
N GLU A 12 -11.09 -17.44 -6.37
CA GLU A 12 -9.71 -17.00 -6.30
C GLU A 12 -8.78 -18.19 -6.04
N VAL A 13 -7.71 -18.30 -6.84
CA VAL A 13 -6.72 -19.36 -6.74
C VAL A 13 -5.31 -18.79 -6.80
N PHE A 14 -4.41 -19.32 -5.97
CA PHE A 14 -3.00 -18.96 -6.02
C PHE A 14 -2.26 -19.74 -7.10
N ALA A 15 -1.33 -19.07 -7.78
CA ALA A 15 -0.54 -19.66 -8.84
C ALA A 15 0.27 -20.89 -8.37
N ASP A 16 0.76 -20.91 -7.13
CA ASP A 16 1.54 -22.03 -6.63
C ASP A 16 0.73 -23.27 -6.22
N GLU A 17 -0.55 -23.06 -5.92
CA GLU A 17 -1.54 -24.11 -5.63
C GLU A 17 -2.03 -24.79 -6.93
N ILE A 18 -1.70 -24.23 -8.11
CA ILE A 18 -2.08 -24.82 -9.39
C ILE A 18 -1.25 -26.08 -9.68
N ILE A 19 -1.95 -27.20 -9.70
CA ILE A 19 -1.43 -28.50 -10.13
C ILE A 19 -1.76 -28.74 -11.61
N ASN A 20 -3.00 -28.44 -12.03
CA ASN A 20 -3.46 -28.66 -13.40
C ASN A 20 -3.38 -27.39 -14.26
N LYS A 21 -2.58 -27.43 -15.32
CA LYS A 21 -2.36 -26.32 -16.25
C LYS A 21 -3.53 -26.05 -17.20
N ASN A 22 -4.47 -27.00 -17.33
CA ASN A 22 -5.59 -26.89 -18.28
C ASN A 22 -6.72 -25.98 -17.80
N ASN A 23 -6.65 -25.51 -16.55
CA ASN A 23 -7.62 -24.57 -16.02
C ASN A 23 -7.57 -23.24 -16.81
N LYS A 24 -8.76 -22.68 -17.08
CA LYS A 24 -8.89 -21.33 -17.64
C LYS A 24 -8.83 -20.35 -16.47
N PHE A 25 -7.95 -19.36 -16.58
CA PHE A 25 -7.75 -18.35 -15.55
C PHE A 25 -8.12 -16.97 -16.09
N HIS A 26 -8.74 -16.17 -15.24
CA HIS A 26 -9.17 -14.81 -15.55
C HIS A 26 -8.57 -13.83 -14.54
N CYS A 27 -8.20 -12.65 -15.01
CA CYS A 27 -7.75 -11.58 -14.14
C CYS A 27 -8.93 -11.05 -13.34
N ARG A 28 -8.83 -11.01 -12.02
CA ARG A 28 -9.89 -10.47 -11.15
C ARG A 28 -10.17 -8.97 -11.33
N HIS A 29 -9.30 -8.25 -12.05
CA HIS A 29 -9.40 -6.80 -12.24
C HIS A 29 -10.03 -6.43 -13.58
N CYS A 30 -9.56 -7.02 -14.68
CA CYS A 30 -10.05 -6.73 -16.03
C CYS A 30 -10.87 -7.86 -16.64
N ASN A 31 -11.00 -9.00 -15.94
CA ASN A 31 -11.65 -10.23 -16.40
C ASN A 31 -11.01 -10.89 -17.65
N GLU A 32 -9.89 -10.35 -18.13
CA GLU A 32 -9.17 -10.86 -19.29
C GLU A 32 -8.49 -12.20 -19.00
N LYS A 33 -8.26 -12.97 -20.06
CA LYS A 33 -7.64 -14.30 -19.98
C LYS A 33 -6.18 -14.22 -19.54
N LEU A 34 -5.87 -15.02 -18.52
CA LEU A 34 -4.51 -15.22 -18.02
C LEU A 34 -3.92 -16.55 -18.51
N SER A 35 -2.61 -16.59 -18.63
CA SER A 35 -1.80 -17.80 -18.75
C SER A 35 -1.09 -18.07 -17.42
N PHE A 36 -1.11 -19.33 -17.00
CA PHE A 36 -0.35 -19.79 -15.86
C PHE A 36 1.10 -20.06 -16.27
N VAL A 37 2.04 -19.45 -15.56
CA VAL A 37 3.48 -19.60 -15.77
C VAL A 37 4.04 -20.49 -14.66
N ASN A 38 4.29 -21.75 -15.02
CA ASN A 38 4.96 -22.71 -14.14
C ASN A 38 6.48 -22.65 -14.36
N ALA A 39 7.14 -21.66 -13.78
CA ALA A 39 8.59 -21.54 -13.83
C ALA A 39 9.26 -22.41 -12.76
N LYS A 40 10.37 -23.07 -13.11
CA LYS A 40 11.17 -23.88 -12.16
C LYS A 40 12.05 -23.02 -11.25
N LEU A 41 12.58 -21.91 -11.78
CA LEU A 41 13.53 -21.03 -11.11
C LEU A 41 12.91 -19.74 -10.55
N ARG A 42 11.62 -19.50 -10.85
CA ARG A 42 10.91 -18.28 -10.49
C ARG A 42 9.60 -18.63 -9.80
N ILE A 43 9.07 -17.71 -9.01
CA ILE A 43 7.76 -17.89 -8.39
C ILE A 43 6.71 -18.12 -9.49
N LYS A 44 5.91 -19.18 -9.31
CA LYS A 44 4.73 -19.48 -10.14
C LYS A 44 3.79 -18.27 -10.13
N HIS A 45 3.36 -17.82 -11.30
CA HIS A 45 2.52 -16.62 -11.42
C HIS A 45 1.60 -16.70 -12.63
N PHE A 46 0.66 -15.76 -12.74
CA PHE A 46 -0.18 -15.56 -13.88
C PHE A 46 0.27 -14.33 -14.69
N ARG A 47 0.07 -14.40 -16.02
CA ARG A 47 0.37 -13.33 -16.98
C ARG A 47 -0.80 -13.16 -17.96
N HIS A 48 -1.10 -11.94 -18.39
CA HIS A 48 -2.08 -11.70 -19.45
C HIS A 48 -1.61 -12.29 -20.78
N LYS A 49 -2.52 -12.97 -21.51
CA LYS A 49 -2.21 -13.59 -22.83
C LYS A 49 -2.06 -12.56 -23.94
N VAL A 50 -2.78 -11.45 -23.85
CA VAL A 50 -2.77 -10.32 -24.79
C VAL A 50 -2.38 -9.07 -24.00
N GLN A 51 -1.96 -8.02 -24.69
CA GLN A 51 -1.76 -6.70 -24.10
C GLN A 51 -3.13 -6.15 -23.64
N SER A 52 -3.56 -6.55 -22.45
CA SER A 52 -4.78 -6.08 -21.81
C SER A 52 -4.54 -4.67 -21.29
N ASN A 53 -5.59 -3.83 -21.28
CA ASN A 53 -5.57 -2.51 -20.63
C ASN A 53 -5.55 -2.57 -19.09
N CYS A 54 -5.10 -3.70 -18.54
CA CYS A 54 -4.76 -3.84 -17.14
C CYS A 54 -3.32 -3.36 -16.99
N ASP A 55 -3.06 -2.47 -16.05
CA ASP A 55 -1.71 -2.01 -15.69
C ASP A 55 -1.23 -2.78 -14.45
N PRO A 56 -0.75 -4.03 -14.58
CA PRO A 56 -0.10 -4.68 -13.47
C PRO A 56 1.27 -4.03 -13.29
N GLU A 57 1.45 -3.27 -12.21
CA GLU A 57 2.78 -2.78 -11.81
C GLU A 57 3.78 -3.96 -11.88
N PRO A 58 4.97 -3.75 -12.47
CA PRO A 58 6.00 -4.79 -12.52
C PRO A 58 6.56 -5.02 -11.12
N GLU A 59 6.01 -6.01 -10.43
CA GLU A 59 6.48 -6.40 -9.10
C GLU A 59 7.65 -7.39 -9.15
N THR A 60 8.56 -7.30 -8.18
CA THR A 60 9.68 -8.25 -8.04
C THR A 60 9.19 -9.56 -7.41
N GLU A 61 9.96 -10.64 -7.58
CA GLU A 61 9.62 -11.93 -6.94
C GLU A 61 9.62 -11.81 -5.41
N GLU A 62 10.52 -11.03 -4.85
CA GLU A 62 10.60 -10.83 -3.41
C GLU A 62 9.43 -10.02 -2.85
N HIS A 63 8.93 -9.02 -3.60
CA HIS A 63 7.69 -8.32 -3.26
C HIS A 63 6.54 -9.32 -3.18
N MET A 64 6.42 -10.16 -4.22
CA MET A 64 5.37 -11.16 -4.33
C MET A 64 5.42 -12.21 -3.23
N PHE A 65 6.62 -12.73 -2.93
CA PHE A 65 6.82 -13.69 -1.86
C PHE A 65 6.34 -13.14 -0.51
N HIS A 66 6.82 -11.96 -0.11
CA HIS A 66 6.48 -11.37 1.19
C HIS A 66 5.02 -10.91 1.26
N LYS A 67 4.46 -10.38 0.17
CA LYS A 67 3.03 -10.05 0.05
C LYS A 67 2.16 -11.27 0.34
N LYS A 68 2.47 -12.39 -0.30
CA LYS A 68 1.76 -13.65 -0.08
C LYS A 68 1.93 -14.16 1.34
N LEU A 69 3.16 -14.12 1.85
CA LEU A 69 3.48 -14.61 3.19
C LEU A 69 2.68 -13.85 4.26
N VAL A 70 2.60 -12.53 4.16
CA VAL A 70 1.78 -11.68 5.04
C VAL A 70 0.31 -12.04 4.91
N TYR A 71 -0.21 -12.14 3.68
CA TYR A 71 -1.62 -12.50 3.45
C TYR A 71 -2.00 -13.85 4.05
N LYS A 72 -1.22 -14.91 3.76
CA LYS A 72 -1.48 -16.26 4.28
C LYS A 72 -1.37 -16.29 5.81
N THR A 73 -0.37 -15.62 6.39
CA THR A 73 -0.23 -15.55 7.85
C THR A 73 -1.43 -14.86 8.50
N LEU A 74 -1.98 -13.80 7.90
CA LEU A 74 -3.19 -13.13 8.39
C LEU A 74 -4.43 -14.01 8.29
N LEU A 75 -4.58 -14.78 7.20
CA LEU A 75 -5.65 -15.77 7.09
C LEU A 75 -5.55 -16.84 8.19
N ASP A 76 -4.34 -17.37 8.42
CA ASP A 76 -4.08 -18.39 9.44
C ASP A 76 -4.23 -17.85 10.89
N LEU A 77 -4.17 -16.54 11.07
CA LEU A 77 -4.44 -15.88 12.34
C LEU A 77 -5.94 -15.70 12.59
N ASN A 78 -6.77 -15.66 11.54
CA ASN A 78 -8.21 -15.47 11.60
C ASN A 78 -8.65 -14.27 12.47
N ILE A 79 -7.91 -13.16 12.36
CA ILE A 79 -8.08 -11.94 13.18
C ILE A 79 -8.94 -10.86 12.50
N GLY A 80 -9.50 -11.14 11.33
CA GLY A 80 -10.31 -10.22 10.55
C GLY A 80 -10.50 -10.71 9.11
N LYS A 81 -11.15 -9.90 8.28
CA LYS A 81 -11.29 -10.21 6.85
C LYS A 81 -10.08 -9.68 6.10
N THR A 82 -9.29 -10.58 5.55
CA THR A 82 -8.06 -10.25 4.81
C THR A 82 -8.30 -10.28 3.32
N PHE A 83 -7.77 -9.30 2.60
CA PHE A 83 -7.89 -9.17 1.16
C PHE A 83 -6.51 -8.90 0.56
N LEU A 84 -6.15 -9.65 -0.48
CA LEU A 84 -4.92 -9.40 -1.25
C LEU A 84 -5.23 -8.40 -2.37
N GLU A 85 -4.43 -7.35 -2.54
CA GLU A 85 -4.57 -6.30 -3.58
C GLU A 85 -6.02 -5.90 -3.86
N SER A 86 -6.75 -5.57 -2.78
CA SER A 86 -8.18 -5.34 -2.87
C SER A 86 -8.51 -4.15 -3.76
N SER A 87 -9.47 -4.33 -4.66
CA SER A 87 -9.92 -3.32 -5.63
C SER A 87 -11.00 -2.39 -5.10
N PHE A 88 -11.20 -2.31 -3.76
CA PHE A 88 -12.18 -1.38 -3.18
C PHE A 88 -11.84 0.08 -3.51
N ASP A 89 -10.64 0.36 -3.99
CA ASP A 89 -10.17 1.68 -4.31
C ASP A 89 -9.67 1.82 -5.75
N LYS A 90 -10.00 2.96 -6.38
CA LYS A 90 -9.63 3.27 -7.76
C LYS A 90 -8.27 3.94 -7.86
N ILE A 91 -7.72 4.44 -6.75
CA ILE A 91 -6.54 5.32 -6.75
C ILE A 91 -5.29 4.58 -6.27
N PHE A 92 -5.33 4.00 -5.08
CA PHE A 92 -4.23 3.19 -4.55
C PHE A 92 -4.73 1.84 -4.08
N ARG A 93 -4.02 0.79 -4.51
CA ARG A 93 -4.28 -0.58 -4.15
C ARG A 93 -3.26 -1.01 -3.09
N PRO A 94 -3.69 -1.31 -1.85
CA PRO A 94 -2.78 -1.83 -0.84
C PRO A 94 -2.37 -3.25 -1.20
N ASP A 95 -1.15 -3.66 -0.87
CA ASP A 95 -0.70 -5.03 -1.15
C ASP A 95 -1.53 -6.06 -0.38
N VAL A 96 -1.79 -5.77 0.90
CA VAL A 96 -2.68 -6.55 1.77
C VAL A 96 -3.55 -5.59 2.57
N TYR A 97 -4.84 -5.88 2.65
CA TYR A 97 -5.79 -5.12 3.47
C TYR A 97 -6.43 -6.04 4.50
N LEU A 98 -6.42 -5.62 5.76
CA LEU A 98 -7.05 -6.31 6.88
C LEU A 98 -8.19 -5.44 7.41
N LYS A 99 -9.42 -5.88 7.15
CA LYS A 99 -10.62 -5.31 7.76
C LYS A 99 -10.79 -5.85 9.17
N ARG A 100 -10.74 -4.97 10.16
CA ARG A 100 -10.85 -5.32 11.58
C ARG A 100 -12.24 -4.99 12.11
N GLU A 101 -12.73 -5.78 13.05
CA GLU A 101 -13.99 -5.49 13.73
C GLU A 101 -13.78 -4.41 14.79
N GLN A 102 -14.61 -3.36 14.73
CA GLN A 102 -14.65 -2.27 15.73
C GLN A 102 -13.31 -1.55 15.96
N LYS A 103 -12.36 -1.70 15.04
CA LYS A 103 -11.04 -1.04 15.04
C LYS A 103 -10.79 -0.44 13.67
N ARG A 104 -9.82 0.46 13.58
CA ARG A 104 -9.35 0.97 12.27
C ARG A 104 -8.85 -0.18 11.41
N ASP A 105 -9.14 -0.18 10.12
CA ASP A 105 -8.56 -1.18 9.23
C ASP A 105 -7.06 -0.95 9.03
N ILE A 106 -6.35 -2.00 8.61
CA ILE A 106 -4.91 -1.95 8.38
C ILE A 106 -4.63 -2.19 6.90
N VAL A 107 -3.79 -1.34 6.31
CA VAL A 107 -3.19 -1.57 5.00
C VAL A 107 -1.73 -1.91 5.18
N PHE A 108 -1.28 -2.98 4.52
CA PHE A 108 0.12 -3.36 4.45
C PHE A 108 0.65 -3.01 3.07
N GLU A 109 1.84 -2.41 3.06
CA GLU A 109 2.59 -2.04 1.87
C GLU A 109 3.95 -2.73 1.95
N ILE A 110 4.20 -3.65 1.03
CA ILE A 110 5.44 -4.42 0.95
C ILE A 110 6.37 -3.67 -0.01
N GLN A 111 7.40 -3.05 0.55
CA GLN A 111 8.32 -2.25 -0.23
C GLN A 111 9.58 -3.05 -0.57
N ALA A 112 9.66 -3.54 -1.80
CA ALA A 112 10.84 -4.28 -2.29
C ALA A 112 11.69 -3.48 -3.31
N THR A 113 11.20 -2.35 -3.81
CA THR A 113 11.93 -1.50 -4.77
C THR A 113 12.00 -0.07 -4.26
N ASN A 114 12.72 0.81 -4.94
CA ASN A 114 12.85 2.18 -4.46
C ASN A 114 11.96 3.13 -5.24
N ASN A 115 10.97 3.72 -4.55
CA ASN A 115 10.03 4.68 -5.12
C ASN A 115 10.46 6.11 -4.79
N LYS A 116 10.04 7.06 -5.63
CA LYS A 116 10.18 8.49 -5.30
C LYS A 116 9.41 8.78 -4.00
N ILE A 117 9.98 9.66 -3.17
CA ILE A 117 9.38 10.07 -1.89
C ILE A 117 7.92 10.56 -2.07
N ASP A 118 7.62 11.25 -3.17
CA ASP A 118 6.28 11.75 -3.49
C ASP A 118 5.23 10.64 -3.60
N LEU A 119 5.61 9.45 -4.08
CA LEU A 119 4.68 8.32 -4.19
C LEU A 119 4.33 7.76 -2.81
N PHE A 120 5.33 7.62 -1.92
CA PHE A 120 5.09 7.24 -0.53
C PHE A 120 4.19 8.26 0.16
N GLU A 121 4.48 9.55 0.04
CA GLU A 121 3.65 10.60 0.63
C GLU A 121 2.22 10.58 0.12
N LYS A 122 2.02 10.40 -1.19
CA LYS A 122 0.67 10.30 -1.78
C LYS A 122 -0.11 9.11 -1.19
N LYS A 123 0.51 7.92 -1.11
CA LYS A 123 -0.10 6.72 -0.50
C LYS A 123 -0.43 6.95 0.98
N ILE A 124 0.53 7.45 1.75
CA ILE A 124 0.34 7.74 3.19
C ILE A 124 -0.80 8.73 3.38
N LYS A 125 -0.79 9.86 2.65
CA LYS A 125 -1.85 10.87 2.75
C LYS A 125 -3.21 10.28 2.40
N TYR A 126 -3.27 9.51 1.32
CA TYR A 126 -4.47 8.83 0.86
C TYR A 126 -5.07 7.91 1.94
N TYR A 127 -4.30 6.94 2.41
CA TYR A 127 -4.76 5.98 3.41
C TYR A 127 -5.06 6.64 4.76
N SER A 128 -4.28 7.64 5.15
CA SER A 128 -4.50 8.41 6.38
C SER A 128 -5.83 9.15 6.35
N HIS A 129 -6.23 9.70 5.20
CA HIS A 129 -7.54 10.34 5.04
C HIS A 129 -8.71 9.34 5.08
N LYS A 130 -8.50 8.11 4.65
CA LYS A 130 -9.47 7.01 4.82
C LYS A 130 -9.52 6.48 6.25
N GLY A 131 -8.54 6.82 7.08
CA GLY A 131 -8.50 6.47 8.50
C GLY A 131 -7.87 5.10 8.76
N TYR A 132 -7.08 4.59 7.83
CA TYR A 132 -6.38 3.33 7.99
C TYR A 132 -5.13 3.48 8.86
N ILE A 133 -4.71 2.38 9.47
CA ILE A 133 -3.34 2.19 9.95
C ILE A 133 -2.51 1.67 8.79
N ILE A 134 -1.35 2.25 8.56
CA ILE A 134 -0.49 1.92 7.43
C ILE A 134 0.74 1.20 7.97
N VAL A 135 1.01 -0.01 7.49
CA VAL A 135 2.18 -0.79 7.87
C VAL A 135 3.06 -0.97 6.65
N TYR A 136 4.21 -0.29 6.64
CA TYR A 136 5.25 -0.52 5.65
C TYR A 136 6.17 -1.64 6.09
N LEU A 137 6.31 -2.66 5.25
CA LEU A 137 7.25 -3.76 5.43
C LEU A 137 8.31 -3.69 4.33
N PHE A 138 9.51 -3.27 4.71
CA PHE A 138 10.63 -3.09 3.80
C PHE A 138 11.37 -4.42 3.61
N VAL A 139 11.57 -4.85 2.36
CA VAL A 139 12.28 -6.09 2.05
C VAL A 139 13.79 -5.79 1.95
N PRO A 140 14.64 -6.44 2.76
CA PRO A 140 16.07 -6.22 2.76
C PRO A 140 16.71 -6.73 1.46
N GLY A 141 17.74 -6.06 0.94
CA GLY A 141 18.59 -6.57 -0.13
C GLY A 141 18.35 -6.01 -1.53
N ASN A 142 17.11 -5.72 -1.93
CA ASN A 142 16.85 -5.19 -3.29
C ASN A 142 17.31 -3.75 -3.52
N PHE A 143 17.64 -3.03 -2.45
CA PHE A 143 17.97 -1.61 -2.55
C PHE A 143 19.43 -1.34 -2.92
N TYR A 144 20.30 -2.36 -2.91
CA TYR A 144 21.73 -2.20 -3.20
C TYR A 144 22.02 -1.83 -4.66
N TYR A 145 21.13 -2.19 -5.59
CA TYR A 145 21.35 -2.03 -7.04
C TYR A 145 20.53 -0.89 -7.67
N GLN A 146 19.93 -0.01 -6.86
CA GLN A 146 19.03 1.04 -7.35
C GLN A 146 19.77 2.37 -7.69
N PRO A 147 19.23 3.22 -8.58
CA PRO A 147 19.81 4.53 -8.86
C PRO A 147 19.93 5.38 -7.60
N ARG A 148 21.05 6.13 -7.46
CA ARG A 148 21.34 6.96 -6.26
C ARG A 148 20.17 7.86 -5.84
N LYS A 149 19.49 8.51 -6.80
CA LYS A 149 18.36 9.40 -6.51
C LYS A 149 17.22 8.69 -5.76
N ASN A 150 16.93 7.45 -6.14
CA ASN A 150 15.89 6.68 -5.46
C ASN A 150 16.40 6.25 -4.09
N ILE A 151 17.66 5.79 -3.94
CA ILE A 151 18.25 5.40 -2.64
C ILE A 151 17.99 6.45 -1.55
N TYR A 152 18.14 7.74 -1.87
CA TYR A 152 17.83 8.82 -0.93
C TYR A 152 16.35 8.92 -0.56
N SER A 153 15.42 8.65 -1.48
CA SER A 153 13.98 8.65 -1.22
C SER A 153 13.58 7.57 -0.21
N LEU A 154 14.11 6.36 -0.35
CA LEU A 154 13.86 5.28 0.61
C LEU A 154 14.42 5.62 2.00
N LYS A 155 15.67 6.07 2.05
CA LYS A 155 16.31 6.46 3.32
C LYS A 155 15.50 7.55 4.03
N GLU A 156 14.99 8.52 3.27
CA GLU A 156 14.17 9.60 3.80
C GLU A 156 12.84 9.08 4.35
N ILE A 157 12.14 8.19 3.62
CA ILE A 157 10.86 7.66 4.12
C ILE A 157 11.04 6.75 5.34
N GLU A 158 12.07 5.90 5.36
CA GLU A 158 12.38 5.05 6.52
C GLU A 158 12.64 5.90 7.77
N LYS A 159 13.41 6.99 7.65
CA LYS A 159 13.65 7.94 8.74
C LYS A 159 12.36 8.59 9.22
N ARG A 160 11.53 9.09 8.30
CA ARG A 160 10.26 9.75 8.66
C ARG A 160 9.32 8.81 9.39
N ILE A 161 9.21 7.56 8.94
CA ILE A 161 8.32 6.57 9.56
C ILE A 161 8.90 6.09 10.89
N MET A 162 10.14 5.62 10.92
CA MET A 162 10.63 4.84 12.05
C MET A 162 11.47 5.64 13.07
N VAL A 163 12.16 6.71 12.63
CA VAL A 163 13.00 7.55 13.51
C VAL A 163 12.22 8.73 14.04
N PHE A 164 11.72 9.56 13.12
CA PHE A 164 11.09 10.83 13.46
C PHE A 164 9.62 10.67 13.84
N LYS A 165 9.02 9.50 13.56
CA LYS A 165 7.59 9.24 13.77
C LYS A 165 6.72 10.38 13.22
N PHE A 166 7.09 10.88 12.04
CA PHE A 166 6.51 12.09 11.43
C PHE A 166 5.01 11.95 11.12
N TYR A 167 4.52 10.72 11.02
CA TYR A 167 3.13 10.39 10.69
C TYR A 167 2.38 9.81 11.91
N ASP A 168 2.80 10.23 13.10
CA ASP A 168 2.28 9.78 14.39
C ASP A 168 2.27 8.24 14.50
N GLU A 169 1.39 7.72 15.34
CA GLU A 169 1.17 6.28 15.55
C GLU A 169 0.43 5.59 14.38
N SER A 170 0.05 6.33 13.34
CA SER A 170 -0.80 5.80 12.26
C SER A 170 -0.02 5.15 11.12
N VAL A 171 1.30 5.40 11.03
CA VAL A 171 2.20 4.75 10.06
C VAL A 171 3.30 4.04 10.81
N ILE A 172 3.38 2.74 10.60
CA ILE A 172 4.34 1.85 11.26
C ILE A 172 5.28 1.31 10.19
N GLY A 173 6.57 1.26 10.50
CA GLY A 173 7.59 0.72 9.61
C GLY A 173 8.35 -0.42 10.28
N ALA A 174 8.60 -1.49 9.54
CA ALA A 174 9.49 -2.59 9.93
C ALA A 174 10.16 -3.21 8.69
N TYR A 175 11.17 -4.04 8.90
CA TYR A 175 11.73 -4.86 7.83
C TYR A 175 11.17 -6.27 7.88
N ILE A 176 10.94 -6.87 6.72
CA ILE A 176 10.54 -8.28 6.61
C ILE A 176 11.62 -9.07 5.89
N ASN A 177 12.13 -10.11 6.52
CA ASN A 177 13.07 -11.05 5.92
C ASN A 177 12.55 -12.46 6.13
N GLN A 178 12.06 -13.10 5.06
CA GLN A 178 11.39 -14.39 5.17
C GLN A 178 10.23 -14.32 6.17
N ASP A 179 10.19 -15.23 7.14
CA ASP A 179 9.18 -15.31 8.19
C ASP A 179 9.49 -14.46 9.43
N LYS A 180 10.46 -13.55 9.35
CA LYS A 180 10.91 -12.71 10.47
C LYS A 180 10.69 -11.24 10.18
N ILE A 181 10.36 -10.51 11.23
CA ILE A 181 10.29 -9.07 11.27
C ILE A 181 11.48 -8.54 12.05
N LEU A 182 12.22 -7.64 11.42
CA LEU A 182 13.35 -6.95 12.02
C LEU A 182 12.89 -5.54 12.39
N LEU A 183 12.92 -5.26 13.69
CA LEU A 183 12.61 -3.95 14.25
C LEU A 183 13.95 -3.28 14.57
N PRO A 184 14.32 -2.22 13.84
CA PRO A 184 15.55 -1.49 14.12
C PRO A 184 15.47 -0.77 15.48
N ASP A 185 16.59 -0.77 16.22
CA ASP A 185 16.76 0.19 17.32
C ASP A 185 17.27 1.50 16.75
N PHE A 186 16.66 2.62 17.13
CA PHE A 186 17.13 3.92 16.66
C PHE A 186 17.66 4.73 17.81
N GLU A 187 18.99 4.85 17.86
CA GLU A 187 19.61 5.91 18.62
C GLU A 187 19.53 7.24 17.87
N ASN A 188 19.21 8.32 18.59
CA ASN A 188 19.13 9.69 18.06
C ASN A 188 20.40 10.14 17.32
N LYS A 189 21.57 9.54 17.61
CA LYS A 189 22.84 9.85 16.91
C LYS A 189 22.79 9.56 15.40
N TYR A 190 21.89 8.69 14.95
CA TYR A 190 21.71 8.33 13.54
C TYR A 190 20.70 9.23 12.79
N ALA A 191 20.03 10.15 13.49
CA ALA A 191 19.15 11.14 12.89
C ALA A 191 19.93 12.19 12.07
N LYS A 192 21.10 12.60 12.57
CA LYS A 192 22.01 13.52 11.87
C LYS A 192 22.68 12.76 10.73
N GLY A 193 22.44 13.20 9.49
CA GLY A 193 23.02 12.58 8.29
C GLY A 193 24.53 12.48 8.42
N GLY A 194 25.06 11.26 8.24
CA GLY A 194 26.51 11.04 8.16
C GLY A 194 27.11 11.92 7.06
N ASP A 195 28.08 12.75 7.47
CA ASP A 195 29.34 13.22 6.85
C ASP A 195 29.64 13.05 5.33
N GLY A 196 28.65 12.78 4.49
CA GLY A 196 28.84 12.62 3.04
C GLY A 196 29.47 11.28 2.62
N TYR A 197 29.98 10.45 3.53
CA TYR A 197 30.61 9.16 3.19
C TYR A 197 29.73 7.93 3.50
N CYS A 198 28.84 7.66 2.55
CA CYS A 198 28.48 6.38 1.91
C CYS A 198 28.60 4.97 2.56
N SER A 199 28.86 4.72 3.85
CA SER A 199 28.91 3.34 4.40
C SER A 199 27.70 2.94 5.28
N ASN A 200 27.01 3.88 5.91
CA ASN A 200 25.77 3.63 6.68
C ASN A 200 24.52 3.70 5.77
N ARG A 201 24.49 2.86 4.73
CA ARG A 201 23.61 3.02 3.56
C ARG A 201 22.12 2.77 3.78
N PHE A 202 21.74 1.93 4.74
CA PHE A 202 20.33 1.64 5.07
C PHE A 202 20.21 1.44 6.57
N ILE A 203 19.05 1.77 7.14
CA ILE A 203 18.76 1.51 8.57
C ILE A 203 18.97 0.01 8.90
N MET A 204 18.63 -0.84 7.93
CA MET A 204 18.82 -2.28 7.94
C MET A 204 20.28 -2.76 8.15
N LEU A 205 21.28 -1.90 7.94
CA LEU A 205 22.70 -2.24 8.19
C LEU A 205 23.11 -1.99 9.65
N ASN A 206 22.21 -1.48 10.48
CA ASN A 206 22.45 -1.27 11.91
C ASN A 206 21.90 -2.46 12.73
N ASN A 207 22.36 -2.58 13.98
CA ASN A 207 21.86 -3.58 14.92
C ASN A 207 20.34 -3.46 15.09
N PHE A 208 19.62 -4.55 14.88
CA PHE A 208 18.18 -4.63 15.13
C PHE A 208 17.94 -4.83 16.63
N SER A 209 17.08 -4.01 17.25
CA SER A 209 16.71 -4.17 18.66
C SER A 209 15.96 -5.48 18.88
N ARG A 210 15.10 -5.86 17.93
CA ARG A 210 14.25 -7.04 18.03
C ARG A 210 14.12 -7.73 16.68
N CYS A 211 14.24 -9.04 16.70
CA CYS A 211 13.91 -9.93 15.59
C CYS A 211 12.81 -10.87 16.10
N ILE A 212 11.60 -10.75 15.54
CA ILE A 212 10.44 -11.53 15.99
C ILE A 212 9.78 -12.26 14.81
N PRO A 213 9.12 -13.40 15.04
CA PRO A 213 8.37 -14.08 13.98
C PRO A 213 7.27 -13.18 13.40
N LEU A 214 7.05 -13.26 12.09
CA LEU A 214 6.02 -12.51 11.37
C LEU A 214 4.64 -12.72 12.01
N ARG A 215 4.29 -13.96 12.36
CA ARG A 215 3.03 -14.29 13.03
C ARG A 215 2.86 -13.53 14.35
N GLN A 216 3.92 -13.43 15.15
CA GLN A 216 3.90 -12.68 16.39
C GLN A 216 3.71 -11.18 16.12
N TYR A 217 4.49 -10.61 15.19
CA TYR A 217 4.38 -9.20 14.83
C TYR A 217 2.98 -8.82 14.33
N LEU A 218 2.39 -9.63 13.45
CA LEU A 218 1.04 -9.36 12.93
C LEU A 218 -0.04 -9.43 14.01
N ASN A 219 0.13 -10.30 15.01
CA ASN A 219 -0.73 -10.30 16.20
C ASN A 219 -0.56 -9.03 17.04
N GLU A 220 0.68 -8.59 17.29
CA GLU A 220 0.96 -7.34 18.01
C GLU A 220 0.30 -6.15 17.27
N ILE A 221 0.47 -6.07 15.95
CA ILE A 221 -0.15 -5.04 15.09
C ILE A 221 -1.69 -5.11 15.10
N ASN A 222 -2.28 -6.30 15.17
CA ASN A 222 -3.74 -6.43 15.26
C ASN A 222 -4.27 -5.89 16.60
N THR A 223 -3.54 -6.10 17.69
CA THR A 223 -3.91 -5.57 19.01
C THR A 223 -3.65 -4.08 19.15
N PHE A 224 -2.79 -3.51 18.31
CA PHE A 224 -2.45 -2.10 18.33
C PHE A 224 -3.67 -1.20 18.13
N VAL A 225 -3.85 -0.28 19.09
CA VAL A 225 -4.84 0.78 19.09
C VAL A 225 -4.08 2.10 19.12
N SER A 226 -3.96 2.73 17.96
CA SER A 226 -3.34 4.05 17.88
C SER A 226 -4.28 5.09 18.48
N LYS A 227 -3.74 5.95 19.34
CA LYS A 227 -4.46 7.03 20.03
C LYS A 227 -4.60 8.27 19.16
N GLU A 228 -3.59 8.50 18.33
CA GLU A 228 -3.52 9.65 17.44
C GLU A 228 -3.76 9.24 15.98
N ARG A 229 -4.06 10.23 15.14
CA ARG A 229 -4.25 10.00 13.71
C ARG A 229 -3.51 11.08 12.98
N TYR A 230 -2.61 10.67 12.08
CA TYR A 230 -2.04 11.59 11.13
C TYR A 230 -3.14 12.17 10.26
N LEU A 231 -3.29 13.48 10.33
CA LEU A 231 -4.28 14.24 9.56
C LEU A 231 -3.52 15.17 8.60
N PRO A 232 -3.13 14.67 7.41
CA PRO A 232 -2.40 15.50 6.48
C PRO A 232 -3.24 16.69 6.00
N VAL A 233 -2.59 17.81 5.76
CA VAL A 233 -3.19 18.92 5.01
C VAL A 233 -3.41 18.44 3.57
N CYS A 234 -4.63 18.62 3.08
CA CYS A 234 -4.95 18.25 1.70
C CYS A 234 -4.46 19.35 0.76
N ASN A 235 -3.26 19.17 0.19
CA ASN A 235 -2.68 20.06 -0.82
C ASN A 235 -2.75 19.45 -2.24
N HIS A 236 -3.66 18.50 -2.47
CA HIS A 236 -3.82 17.88 -3.78
C HIS A 236 -4.49 18.85 -4.75
N GLU A 237 -4.02 18.89 -6.01
CA GLU A 237 -4.56 19.78 -7.06
C GLU A 237 -5.71 19.16 -7.86
N ASP A 238 -5.96 17.86 -7.66
CA ASP A 238 -7.02 17.12 -8.35
C ASP A 238 -8.31 17.08 -7.51
N PHE A 239 -9.41 17.57 -8.11
CA PHE A 239 -10.68 17.78 -7.44
C PHE A 239 -11.85 17.29 -8.29
N ARG A 240 -12.90 16.83 -7.62
CA ARG A 240 -14.25 16.65 -8.19
C ARG A 240 -15.25 17.55 -7.51
N PHE A 241 -16.36 17.75 -8.19
CA PHE A 241 -17.49 18.52 -7.69
C PHE A 241 -18.68 17.60 -7.47
N GLU A 242 -19.20 17.59 -6.25
CA GLU A 242 -20.34 16.76 -5.87
C GLU A 242 -21.56 17.64 -5.61
N LEU A 243 -22.64 17.40 -6.36
CA LEU A 243 -23.90 18.12 -6.19
C LEU A 243 -24.58 17.68 -4.90
N VAL A 244 -24.96 18.64 -4.05
CA VAL A 244 -25.76 18.39 -2.86
C VAL A 244 -27.09 19.10 -3.02
N SER A 245 -28.15 18.34 -3.19
CA SER A 245 -29.53 18.82 -3.39
C SER A 245 -30.37 18.61 -2.13
N GLN A 246 -29.97 19.23 -1.03
CA GLN A 246 -30.78 19.32 0.19
C GLN A 246 -31.62 20.61 0.15
N LYS A 247 -31.64 21.41 1.21
CA LYS A 247 -32.36 22.69 1.27
C LYS A 247 -31.83 23.76 0.28
N ILE A 248 -30.56 23.65 -0.11
CA ILE A 248 -29.90 24.57 -1.04
C ILE A 248 -29.10 23.70 -2.03
N ILE A 249 -29.31 23.91 -3.33
CA ILE A 249 -28.55 23.27 -4.39
C ILE A 249 -27.18 23.94 -4.49
N ARG A 250 -26.12 23.19 -4.20
CA ARG A 250 -24.73 23.68 -4.27
C ARG A 250 -23.76 22.53 -4.49
N TYR A 251 -22.55 22.86 -4.96
CA TYR A 251 -21.49 21.89 -5.18
C TYR A 251 -20.49 21.88 -4.03
N LYS A 252 -20.05 20.69 -3.62
CA LYS A 252 -18.87 20.51 -2.77
C LYS A 252 -17.65 20.34 -3.68
N LYS A 253 -16.60 21.14 -3.47
CA LYS A 253 -15.27 20.83 -4.00
C LYS A 253 -14.64 19.77 -3.10
N MET A 254 -14.47 18.58 -3.65
CA MET A 254 -13.91 17.42 -2.98
C MET A 254 -12.57 17.07 -3.62
N CYS A 255 -11.55 16.75 -2.82
CA CYS A 255 -10.32 16.21 -3.39
C CYS A 255 -10.58 14.83 -4.01
N ASN A 256 -10.18 14.64 -5.28
CA ASN A 256 -10.29 13.33 -5.93
C ASN A 256 -9.41 12.29 -5.26
N LEU A 257 -8.21 12.70 -4.83
CA LEU A 257 -7.27 11.83 -4.15
C LEU A 257 -7.79 11.44 -2.77
N CYS A 258 -7.97 12.36 -1.83
CA CYS A 258 -8.29 11.93 -0.47
C CYS A 258 -9.78 11.92 -0.09
N GLY A 259 -10.67 12.34 -0.99
CA GLY A 259 -12.10 12.47 -0.70
C GLY A 259 -12.43 13.52 0.36
N ARG A 260 -11.48 14.36 0.76
CA ARG A 260 -11.70 15.42 1.74
C ARG A 260 -12.51 16.56 1.13
N PHE A 261 -13.51 17.03 1.87
CA PHE A 261 -14.20 18.28 1.58
C PHE A 261 -13.25 19.46 1.72
N ILE A 262 -13.11 20.26 0.66
CA ILE A 262 -12.21 21.42 0.62
C ILE A 262 -13.00 22.68 0.94
N LYS A 263 -14.01 22.97 0.12
CA LYS A 263 -14.90 24.11 0.30
C LYS A 263 -16.23 23.86 -0.40
N TRP A 264 -17.25 24.61 0.02
CA TRP A 264 -18.42 24.80 -0.82
C TRP A 264 -18.03 25.66 -2.01
N LEU A 265 -18.52 25.29 -3.18
CA LEU A 265 -18.31 26.06 -4.39
C LEU A 265 -19.40 27.13 -4.47
N PRO A 266 -19.06 28.43 -4.49
CA PRO A 266 -20.00 29.51 -4.78
C PRO A 266 -20.70 29.29 -6.12
N ASN A 267 -21.94 29.78 -6.24
CA ASN A 267 -22.77 29.55 -7.44
C ASN A 267 -22.15 30.14 -8.71
N ASP A 268 -21.51 31.30 -8.60
CA ASP A 268 -20.81 31.96 -9.71
C ASP A 268 -19.56 31.15 -10.14
N GLU A 269 -18.81 30.60 -9.19
CA GLU A 269 -17.67 29.72 -9.46
C GLU A 269 -18.13 28.41 -10.10
N ALA A 270 -19.27 27.85 -9.66
CA ALA A 270 -19.87 26.66 -10.26
C ALA A 270 -20.30 26.87 -11.71
N GLN A 271 -20.96 28.00 -12.00
CA GLN A 271 -21.37 28.37 -13.36
C GLN A 271 -20.16 28.55 -14.28
N LYS A 272 -19.09 29.21 -13.81
CA LYS A 272 -17.82 29.36 -14.56
C LYS A 272 -17.19 28.02 -14.93
N LEU A 273 -17.39 26.99 -14.10
CA LEU A 273 -16.91 25.63 -14.34
C LEU A 273 -17.89 24.77 -15.17
N GLY A 274 -18.98 25.35 -15.69
CA GLY A 274 -19.99 24.64 -16.47
C GLY A 274 -20.85 23.67 -15.66
N LEU A 275 -20.90 23.81 -14.34
CA LEU A 275 -21.70 22.96 -13.46
C LEU A 275 -23.13 23.50 -13.39
N LEU A 276 -24.09 22.74 -13.90
CA LEU A 276 -25.51 23.13 -13.97
C LEU A 276 -26.14 23.19 -12.57
N LEU A 277 -26.37 24.40 -12.07
CA LEU A 277 -27.32 24.61 -10.97
C LEU A 277 -28.72 24.46 -11.56
N LYS A 278 -29.44 23.37 -11.23
CA LYS A 278 -30.87 23.32 -11.53
C LYS A 278 -31.54 24.42 -10.71
N SER A 279 -32.05 25.44 -11.41
CA SER A 279 -32.92 26.45 -10.83
C SER A 279 -34.11 25.74 -10.18
N GLY A 280 -34.25 25.89 -8.87
CA GLY A 280 -35.51 25.64 -8.16
C GLY A 280 -36.28 26.94 -8.07
#